data_AF-A0A918NA39-F1
#
_entry.id   AF-A0A918NA39-F1
#
_cell.length_a   1.000
_cell.length_b   1.000
_cell.length_c   1.000
_cell.angle_alpha   90.00
_cell.angle_beta   90.00
_cell.angle_gamma   90.00
#
_symmetry.space_group_name_H-M   'P 1'
#
loop_
_entity.id
_entity.type
_entity.pdbx_description
1 polymer ?
#
loop_
_entity_poly.entity_id
_entity_poly.type
_entity_poly.pdbx_seq_one_letter_code
_entity_poly.pdbx_strand_id
1 'polypeptide(L)'
;MEEYAQAHGYSGLFVTLTLPSEYHASYKKGHRNPRFNGSTPKDGNDHLMKLWAQIRAKLHRDNLRPFGLRVVEPHHDGCPHWHLMLFTPTGTETAIKHVFEHYTLKDSARADLLKHRLKIVDIDPARGSAAGYVAKYVSKNIDGAHLNTDQTGQPLKDTPTRIRAWASTWRIRQFQFMGTPPVGVWRELRRLMGASGGGGALGTAVEAADRGDWFGFMEAMQKPQVGGDGLGVELMKAHTETVNRYTGEIVTSQFNRYGEPLDGKVIGVCSGLFRMPTRVRHWLGTQFEPLKVIGLVGRQADNPVSFRGNLGLV
;
A
#
# COMPACT_ATOMS: atom_id res chain seq x y z
N MET A 1 -3.20 11.67 -7.50
CA MET A 1 -2.16 10.78 -8.07
C MET A 1 -2.16 10.87 -9.59
N GLU A 2 -3.30 10.66 -10.24
CA GLU A 2 -3.42 10.87 -11.69
C GLU A 2 -3.12 12.31 -12.10
N GLU A 3 -3.67 13.29 -11.38
CA GLU A 3 -3.35 14.72 -11.60
C GLU A 3 -1.84 14.99 -11.55
N TYR A 4 -1.14 14.38 -10.58
CA TYR A 4 0.32 14.46 -10.45
C TYR A 4 1.00 13.88 -11.69
N ALA A 5 0.56 12.70 -12.14
CA ALA A 5 1.11 12.05 -13.31
C ALA A 5 0.92 12.93 -14.56
N GLN A 6 -0.26 13.49 -14.77
CA GLN A 6 -0.57 14.37 -15.89
C GLN A 6 0.30 15.64 -15.87
N ALA A 7 0.39 16.31 -14.73
CA ALA A 7 1.19 17.54 -14.59
C ALA A 7 2.68 17.33 -14.87
N HIS A 8 3.19 16.13 -14.62
CA HIS A 8 4.61 15.79 -14.80
C HIS A 8 4.90 14.94 -16.05
N GLY A 9 3.95 14.83 -16.98
CA GLY A 9 4.17 14.12 -18.24
C GLY A 9 4.41 12.61 -18.09
N TYR A 10 3.72 11.97 -17.15
CA TYR A 10 3.70 10.52 -16.99
C TYR A 10 2.55 9.89 -17.78
N SER A 11 2.81 8.75 -18.38
CA SER A 11 1.82 7.89 -19.03
C SER A 11 1.30 6.82 -18.08
N GLY A 12 0.04 6.43 -18.27
CA GLY A 12 -0.59 5.35 -17.50
C GLY A 12 -0.52 4.00 -18.19
N LEU A 13 -0.26 2.94 -17.43
CA LEU A 13 -0.34 1.54 -17.83
C LEU A 13 -1.29 0.79 -16.88
N PHE A 14 -2.20 0.02 -17.44
CA PHE A 14 -3.03 -0.93 -16.72
C PHE A 14 -2.56 -2.35 -16.99
N VAL A 15 -1.99 -2.99 -15.97
CA VAL A 15 -1.43 -4.35 -16.04
C VAL A 15 -2.35 -5.31 -15.31
N THR A 16 -2.62 -6.46 -15.91
CA THR A 16 -3.27 -7.61 -15.27
C THR A 16 -2.31 -8.79 -15.27
N LEU A 17 -2.02 -9.32 -14.09
CA LEU A 17 -1.24 -10.55 -13.89
C LEU A 17 -2.15 -11.67 -13.39
N THR A 18 -2.12 -12.79 -14.09
CA THR A 18 -2.92 -13.98 -13.80
C THR A 18 -1.99 -15.17 -13.56
N LEU A 19 -2.36 -16.03 -12.61
CA LEU A 19 -1.62 -17.25 -12.32
C LEU A 19 -1.76 -18.32 -13.41
N PRO A 20 -0.80 -19.26 -13.51
CA PRO A 20 -0.92 -20.41 -14.41
C PRO A 20 -2.13 -21.29 -14.06
N SER A 21 -2.56 -22.10 -15.03
CA SER A 21 -3.79 -22.89 -14.91
C SER A 21 -3.79 -23.83 -13.69
N GLU A 22 -2.65 -24.36 -13.25
CA GLU A 22 -2.61 -25.24 -12.08
C GLU A 22 -3.04 -24.58 -10.75
N TYR A 23 -3.13 -23.25 -10.68
CA TYR A 23 -3.64 -22.53 -9.51
C TYR A 23 -5.16 -22.32 -9.53
N HIS A 24 -5.82 -22.61 -10.65
CA HIS A 24 -7.27 -22.42 -10.81
C HIS A 24 -8.00 -23.73 -10.53
N ALA A 25 -8.89 -23.73 -9.55
CA ALA A 25 -9.57 -24.94 -9.07
C ALA A 25 -10.69 -25.40 -10.02
N SER A 26 -11.34 -24.46 -10.71
CA SER A 26 -12.47 -24.75 -11.60
C SER A 26 -12.53 -23.82 -12.80
N TYR A 27 -13.03 -24.35 -13.91
CA TYR A 27 -13.36 -23.55 -15.08
C TYR A 27 -14.61 -22.71 -14.80
N LYS A 28 -14.78 -21.61 -15.55
CA LYS A 28 -15.93 -20.71 -15.42
C LYS A 28 -17.30 -21.40 -15.57
N LYS A 29 -17.34 -22.55 -16.27
CA LYS A 29 -18.54 -23.40 -16.43
C LYS A 29 -18.84 -24.29 -15.21
N GLY A 30 -18.02 -24.25 -14.16
CA GLY A 30 -18.20 -25.00 -12.92
C GLY A 30 -17.47 -26.34 -12.85
N HIS A 31 -16.96 -26.86 -13.98
CA HIS A 31 -16.19 -28.11 -13.98
C HIS A 31 -14.84 -27.96 -13.26
N ARG A 32 -14.44 -28.97 -12.50
CA ARG A 32 -13.12 -29.04 -11.84
C ARG A 32 -12.01 -29.01 -12.89
N ASN A 33 -10.97 -28.24 -12.63
CA ASN A 33 -9.77 -28.24 -13.46
C ASN A 33 -8.89 -29.45 -13.07
N PRO A 34 -8.65 -30.43 -13.97
CA PRO A 34 -7.81 -31.58 -13.66
C PRO A 34 -6.33 -31.22 -13.43
N ARG A 35 -5.89 -30.03 -13.87
CA ARG A 35 -4.53 -29.53 -13.65
C ARG A 35 -4.35 -28.85 -12.30
N PHE A 36 -5.42 -28.65 -11.54
CA PHE A 36 -5.34 -27.95 -10.26
C PHE A 36 -4.43 -28.70 -9.27
N ASN A 37 -3.43 -28.02 -8.75
CA ASN A 37 -2.38 -28.61 -7.91
C ASN A 37 -2.71 -28.60 -6.41
N GLY A 38 -3.90 -28.11 -6.01
CA GLY A 38 -4.29 -27.99 -4.60
C GLY A 38 -3.83 -26.70 -3.91
N SER A 39 -3.18 -25.78 -4.62
CA SER A 39 -2.73 -24.49 -4.06
C SER A 39 -3.88 -23.67 -3.49
N THR A 40 -3.63 -23.03 -2.36
CA THR A 40 -4.56 -22.08 -1.76
C THR A 40 -4.46 -20.70 -2.44
N PRO A 41 -5.46 -19.82 -2.29
CA PRO A 41 -5.36 -18.43 -2.70
C PRO A 41 -4.17 -17.69 -2.07
N LYS A 42 -3.74 -18.08 -0.87
CA LYS A 42 -2.53 -17.53 -0.25
C LYS A 42 -1.28 -17.94 -1.02
N ASP A 43 -1.14 -19.21 -1.39
CA ASP A 43 -0.01 -19.71 -2.19
C ASP A 43 0.04 -19.00 -3.55
N GLY A 44 -1.11 -18.85 -4.21
CA GLY A 44 -1.21 -18.11 -5.46
C GLY A 44 -0.78 -16.65 -5.33
N ASN A 45 -1.22 -15.96 -4.27
CA ASN A 45 -0.81 -14.57 -4.05
C ASN A 45 0.68 -14.46 -3.71
N ASP A 46 1.25 -15.41 -2.97
CA ASP A 46 2.69 -15.47 -2.67
C ASP A 46 3.52 -15.68 -3.94
N HIS A 47 3.03 -16.49 -4.88
CA HIS A 47 3.62 -16.67 -6.19
C HIS A 47 3.65 -15.35 -6.98
N LEU A 48 2.52 -14.62 -7.05
CA LEU A 48 2.48 -13.30 -7.70
C LEU A 48 3.37 -12.27 -6.99
N MET A 49 3.49 -12.31 -5.66
CA MET A 49 4.43 -11.47 -4.92
C MET A 49 5.89 -11.75 -5.32
N LYS A 50 6.27 -13.02 -5.49
CA LYS A 50 7.60 -13.42 -5.95
C LYS A 50 7.88 -12.91 -7.36
N LEU A 51 6.94 -13.10 -8.29
CA LEU A 51 7.04 -12.58 -9.66
C LEU A 51 7.21 -11.04 -9.65
N TRP A 52 6.37 -10.34 -8.86
CA TRP A 52 6.46 -8.90 -8.72
C TRP A 52 7.78 -8.42 -8.12
N ALA A 53 8.32 -9.14 -7.14
CA ALA A 53 9.62 -8.81 -6.56
C ALA A 53 10.74 -8.87 -7.61
N GLN A 54 10.71 -9.86 -8.50
CA GLN A 54 11.68 -9.99 -9.59
C GLN A 54 11.53 -8.86 -10.63
N ILE A 55 10.29 -8.56 -11.04
CA ILE A 55 9.98 -7.45 -11.94
C ILE A 55 10.49 -6.13 -11.34
N ARG A 56 10.11 -5.81 -10.09
CA ARG A 56 10.57 -4.60 -9.40
C ARG A 56 12.09 -4.52 -9.30
N ALA A 57 12.77 -5.63 -9.03
CA ALA A 57 14.23 -5.65 -8.95
C ALA A 57 14.88 -5.30 -10.31
N LYS A 58 14.31 -5.76 -11.43
CA LYS A 58 14.80 -5.39 -12.76
C LYS A 58 14.49 -3.94 -13.11
N LEU A 59 13.24 -3.50 -12.90
CA LEU A 59 12.87 -2.09 -13.07
C LEU A 59 13.81 -1.19 -12.25
N HIS A 60 14.13 -1.60 -11.02
CA HIS A 60 15.08 -0.88 -10.17
C HIS A 60 16.46 -0.73 -10.83
N ARG A 61 17.04 -1.85 -11.29
CA ARG A 61 18.35 -1.87 -11.96
C ARG A 61 18.39 -1.07 -13.27
N ASP A 62 17.27 -1.01 -13.98
CA ASP A 62 17.15 -0.30 -15.25
C ASP A 62 16.79 1.19 -15.09
N ASN A 63 16.80 1.69 -13.85
CA ASN A 63 16.35 3.04 -13.50
C ASN A 63 14.90 3.35 -13.92
N LEU A 64 14.04 2.33 -14.05
CA LEU A 64 12.60 2.47 -14.30
C LEU A 64 11.88 2.54 -12.95
N ARG A 65 11.18 3.64 -12.69
CA ARG A 65 10.55 3.94 -11.39
C ARG A 65 9.05 4.21 -11.53
N PRO A 66 8.24 3.23 -11.98
CA PRO A 66 6.79 3.44 -12.01
C PRO A 66 6.23 3.56 -10.59
N PHE A 67 5.19 4.36 -10.44
CA PHE A 67 4.41 4.48 -9.20
C PHE A 67 2.95 4.21 -9.49
N GLY A 68 2.16 3.93 -8.45
CA GLY A 68 0.74 3.64 -8.66
C GLY A 68 0.10 2.81 -7.57
N LEU A 69 -0.84 1.97 -7.99
CA LEU A 69 -1.66 1.13 -7.11
C LEU A 69 -1.72 -0.30 -7.64
N ARG A 70 -1.58 -1.26 -6.73
CA ARG A 70 -1.84 -2.68 -6.98
C ARG A 70 -3.08 -3.12 -6.21
N VAL A 71 -4.02 -3.73 -6.94
CA VAL A 71 -5.26 -4.33 -6.46
C VAL A 71 -5.20 -5.85 -6.62
N VAL A 72 -5.69 -6.60 -5.65
CA VAL A 72 -5.86 -8.06 -5.75
C VAL A 72 -7.33 -8.39 -5.68
N GLU A 73 -7.78 -9.21 -6.62
CA GLU A 73 -9.15 -9.71 -6.68
C GLU A 73 -9.16 -11.23 -6.84
N PRO A 74 -10.18 -11.92 -6.29
CA PRO A 74 -10.41 -13.32 -6.61
C PRO A 74 -11.04 -13.46 -8.00
N HIS A 75 -10.64 -14.49 -8.74
CA HIS A 75 -11.43 -15.03 -9.83
C HIS A 75 -12.69 -15.74 -9.30
N HIS A 76 -13.55 -16.23 -10.20
CA HIS A 76 -14.78 -16.94 -9.84
C HIS A 76 -14.53 -18.20 -8.99
N ASP A 77 -13.34 -18.78 -9.07
CA ASP A 77 -12.90 -19.95 -8.32
C ASP A 77 -12.05 -19.61 -7.07
N GLY A 78 -11.90 -18.32 -6.76
CA GLY A 78 -11.12 -17.82 -5.62
C GLY A 78 -9.62 -17.67 -5.87
N CYS A 79 -9.11 -18.04 -7.05
CA CYS A 79 -7.71 -17.84 -7.42
C CYS A 79 -7.39 -16.34 -7.55
N PRO A 80 -6.32 -15.81 -6.92
CA PRO A 80 -6.02 -14.39 -6.98
C PRO A 80 -5.47 -13.98 -8.35
N HIS A 81 -5.84 -12.78 -8.79
CA HIS A 81 -5.17 -12.06 -9.87
C HIS A 81 -4.89 -10.62 -9.46
N TRP A 82 -3.88 -10.01 -10.07
CA TRP A 82 -3.43 -8.67 -9.73
C TRP A 82 -3.74 -7.71 -10.85
N HIS A 83 -4.27 -6.55 -10.48
CA HIS A 83 -4.36 -5.38 -11.32
C HIS A 83 -3.37 -4.32 -10.83
N LEU A 84 -2.53 -3.80 -11.70
CA LEU A 84 -1.63 -2.70 -11.40
C LEU A 84 -1.98 -1.52 -12.29
N MET A 85 -2.32 -0.40 -11.68
CA MET A 85 -2.31 0.91 -12.34
C MET A 85 -0.94 1.52 -12.08
N LEU A 86 -0.16 1.72 -13.12
CA LEU A 86 1.20 2.24 -13.04
C LEU A 86 1.29 3.53 -13.86
N PHE A 87 1.88 4.56 -13.28
CA PHE A 87 2.31 5.76 -13.97
C PHE A 87 3.81 5.71 -14.17
N THR A 88 4.26 5.98 -15.39
CA THR A 88 5.68 5.93 -15.78
C THR A 88 6.06 7.12 -16.65
N PRO A 89 7.32 7.60 -16.62
CA PRO A 89 7.73 8.69 -17.51
C PRO A 89 7.43 8.35 -18.96
N THR A 90 6.92 9.32 -19.72
CA THR A 90 6.63 9.14 -21.15
C THR A 90 7.87 8.64 -21.91
N GLY A 91 7.70 7.64 -22.76
CA GLY A 91 8.78 7.00 -23.54
C GLY A 91 9.39 5.77 -22.88
N THR A 92 9.06 5.46 -21.61
CA THR A 92 9.58 4.29 -20.89
C THR A 92 8.62 3.08 -20.90
N GLU A 93 7.42 3.25 -21.44
CA GLU A 93 6.32 2.27 -21.41
C GLU A 93 6.73 0.95 -22.05
N THR A 94 7.37 1.01 -23.22
CA THR A 94 7.85 -0.17 -23.95
C THR A 94 8.88 -0.96 -23.14
N ALA A 95 9.83 -0.28 -22.50
CA ALA A 95 10.83 -0.93 -21.67
C ALA A 95 10.19 -1.62 -20.46
N ILE A 96 9.21 -0.97 -19.81
CA ILE A 96 8.45 -1.57 -18.71
C ILE A 96 7.67 -2.79 -19.18
N LYS A 97 6.93 -2.68 -20.30
CA LYS A 97 6.18 -3.80 -20.89
C LYS A 97 7.08 -5.00 -21.13
N HIS A 98 8.25 -4.79 -21.75
CA HIS A 98 9.23 -5.86 -21.97
C HIS A 98 9.73 -6.51 -20.67
N VAL A 99 9.93 -5.75 -19.58
CA VAL A 99 10.32 -6.34 -18.29
C VAL A 99 9.19 -7.24 -17.75
N PHE A 100 7.93 -6.78 -17.81
CA PHE A 100 6.79 -7.61 -17.41
C PHE A 100 6.67 -8.89 -18.24
N GLU A 101 6.79 -8.77 -19.56
CA GLU A 101 6.74 -9.90 -20.50
C GLU A 101 7.87 -10.91 -20.22
N HIS A 102 9.11 -10.43 -20.09
CA HIS A 102 10.29 -11.26 -19.81
C HIS A 102 10.11 -12.12 -18.56
N TYR A 103 9.73 -11.50 -17.43
CA TYR A 103 9.58 -12.24 -16.18
C TYR A 103 8.34 -13.14 -16.16
N THR A 104 7.26 -12.75 -16.84
CA THR A 104 6.07 -13.61 -16.96
C THR A 104 6.37 -14.83 -17.84
N LEU A 105 7.14 -14.69 -18.92
CA LEU A 105 7.62 -15.80 -19.74
C LEU A 105 8.53 -16.74 -18.94
N LYS A 106 9.44 -16.18 -18.13
CA LYS A 106 10.29 -16.97 -17.23
C LYS A 106 9.50 -17.72 -16.16
N ASP A 107 8.34 -17.21 -15.77
CA ASP A 107 7.42 -17.82 -14.79
C ASP A 107 6.51 -18.91 -15.42
N SER A 108 7.15 -19.81 -16.17
CA SER A 108 6.55 -20.99 -16.80
C SER A 108 5.40 -20.69 -17.78
N ALA A 109 5.32 -19.47 -18.31
CA ALA A 109 4.45 -19.21 -19.45
C ALA A 109 5.18 -19.67 -20.72
N ARG A 110 4.70 -20.75 -21.33
CA ARG A 110 4.94 -20.97 -22.76
C ARG A 110 4.50 -19.71 -23.52
N ALA A 111 5.23 -19.32 -24.56
CA ALA A 111 4.99 -18.06 -25.26
C ALA A 111 3.55 -17.89 -25.77
N ASP A 112 2.91 -19.00 -26.17
CA ASP A 112 1.50 -19.06 -26.61
C ASP A 112 0.48 -18.73 -25.49
N LEU A 113 0.88 -18.87 -24.23
CA LEU A 113 0.04 -18.63 -23.05
C LEU A 113 0.24 -17.25 -22.42
N LEU A 114 1.22 -16.46 -22.87
CA LEU A 114 1.53 -15.15 -22.28
C LEU A 114 0.31 -14.23 -22.22
N LYS A 115 -0.51 -14.18 -23.29
CA LYS A 115 -1.74 -13.37 -23.36
C LYS A 115 -2.79 -13.70 -22.28
N HIS A 116 -2.75 -14.91 -21.72
CA HIS A 116 -3.64 -15.34 -20.63
C HIS A 116 -3.05 -15.06 -19.24
N ARG A 117 -1.72 -14.90 -19.16
CA ARG A 117 -0.96 -14.63 -17.94
C ARG A 117 -0.74 -13.15 -17.69
N LEU A 118 -0.58 -12.37 -18.76
CA LEU A 118 -0.25 -10.95 -18.74
C LEU A 118 -1.08 -10.21 -19.78
N LYS A 119 -1.76 -9.14 -19.34
CA LYS A 119 -2.37 -8.16 -20.22
C LYS A 119 -1.90 -6.77 -19.79
N ILE A 120 -1.34 -6.00 -20.70
CA ILE A 120 -0.95 -4.61 -20.47
C ILE A 120 -1.71 -3.73 -21.46
N VAL A 121 -2.32 -2.67 -20.96
CA VAL A 121 -3.08 -1.70 -21.76
C VAL A 121 -2.59 -0.31 -21.41
N ASP A 122 -2.31 0.52 -22.42
CA ASP A 122 -2.05 1.94 -22.23
C ASP A 122 -3.33 2.65 -21.80
N ILE A 123 -3.25 3.45 -20.74
CA ILE A 123 -4.39 4.24 -20.27
C ILE A 123 -4.46 5.48 -21.15
N ASP A 124 -5.51 5.56 -21.96
CA ASP A 124 -5.83 6.71 -22.79
C ASP A 124 -6.72 7.69 -22.00
N PRO A 125 -6.22 8.89 -21.64
CA PRO A 125 -7.00 9.88 -20.89
C PRO A 125 -8.30 10.29 -21.60
N ALA A 126 -8.36 10.21 -22.93
CA ALA A 126 -9.55 10.56 -23.70
C ALA A 126 -10.66 9.50 -23.61
N ARG A 127 -10.33 8.24 -23.31
CA ARG A 127 -11.28 7.13 -23.18
C ARG A 127 -11.72 6.86 -21.75
N GLY A 128 -11.10 7.53 -20.79
CA GLY A 128 -11.42 7.43 -19.37
C GLY A 128 -10.18 7.64 -18.50
N SER A 129 -10.39 8.19 -17.31
CA SER A 129 -9.30 8.47 -16.38
C SER A 129 -8.71 7.17 -15.79
N ALA A 130 -7.42 7.20 -15.46
CA ALA A 130 -6.75 6.14 -14.72
C ALA A 130 -7.45 5.89 -13.37
N ALA A 131 -7.92 6.95 -12.73
CA ALA A 131 -8.77 6.90 -11.55
C ALA A 131 -10.10 6.16 -11.83
N GLY A 132 -10.71 6.34 -13.01
CA GLY A 132 -11.90 5.59 -13.42
C GLY A 132 -11.64 4.09 -13.58
N TYR A 133 -10.48 3.71 -14.13
CA TYR A 133 -10.05 2.31 -14.19
C TYR A 133 -9.92 1.71 -12.79
N VAL A 134 -9.24 2.38 -11.87
CA VAL A 134 -9.08 1.92 -10.48
C VAL A 134 -10.38 1.95 -9.69
N ALA A 135 -11.20 3.00 -9.84
CA ALA A 135 -12.48 3.14 -9.18
C ALA A 135 -13.38 1.94 -9.48
N LYS A 136 -13.41 1.45 -10.73
CA LYS A 136 -14.15 0.21 -11.06
C LYS A 136 -13.78 -0.97 -10.16
N TYR A 137 -12.49 -1.19 -9.91
CA TYR A 137 -12.02 -2.31 -9.08
C TYR A 137 -12.18 -2.03 -7.59
N VAL A 138 -11.87 -0.81 -7.14
CA VAL A 138 -12.13 -0.39 -5.75
C VAL A 138 -13.62 -0.51 -5.42
N SER A 139 -14.51 0.02 -6.26
CA SER A 139 -15.96 -0.05 -6.10
C SER A 139 -16.50 -1.48 -6.15
N LYS A 140 -15.98 -2.35 -7.03
CA LYS A 140 -16.33 -3.79 -7.02
C LYS A 140 -16.02 -4.48 -5.69
N ASN A 141 -14.89 -4.13 -5.09
CA ASN A 141 -14.43 -4.72 -3.82
C ASN A 141 -15.08 -4.10 -2.58
N ILE A 142 -15.58 -2.86 -2.66
CA ILE A 142 -16.12 -2.11 -1.51
C ILE A 142 -17.65 -2.00 -1.55
N ASP A 143 -18.22 -1.51 -2.65
CA ASP A 143 -19.65 -1.15 -2.74
C ASP A 143 -20.46 -2.10 -3.64
N GLY A 144 -19.79 -2.93 -4.45
CA GLY A 144 -20.44 -3.86 -5.38
C GLY A 144 -21.16 -3.17 -6.55
N ALA A 145 -21.04 -1.84 -6.65
CA ALA A 145 -21.53 -1.07 -7.77
C ALA A 145 -20.93 -1.62 -9.08
N HIS A 146 -21.77 -1.86 -10.07
CA HIS A 146 -21.46 -2.48 -11.38
C HIS A 146 -21.31 -4.01 -11.42
N LEU A 147 -21.79 -4.75 -10.42
CA LEU A 147 -21.91 -6.21 -10.52
C LEU A 147 -23.20 -6.60 -11.23
N ASN A 148 -23.07 -7.52 -12.20
CA ASN A 148 -24.21 -8.14 -12.87
C ASN A 148 -25.11 -8.86 -11.86
N THR A 149 -26.38 -8.98 -12.21
CA THR A 149 -27.33 -9.79 -11.48
C THR A 149 -26.94 -11.27 -11.49
N ASP A 150 -27.33 -12.02 -10.47
CA ASP A 150 -27.22 -13.47 -10.46
C ASP A 150 -28.16 -14.10 -11.51
N GLN A 151 -28.16 -15.44 -11.61
CA GLN A 151 -29.03 -16.18 -12.54
C GLN A 151 -30.54 -15.97 -12.27
N THR A 152 -30.91 -15.36 -11.15
CA THR A 152 -32.28 -15.03 -10.74
C THR A 152 -32.63 -13.56 -10.94
N GLY A 153 -31.71 -12.75 -11.48
CA GLY A 153 -31.93 -11.32 -11.69
C GLY A 153 -31.69 -10.45 -10.45
N GLN A 154 -31.18 -11.00 -9.35
CA GLN A 154 -30.88 -10.22 -8.15
C GLN A 154 -29.47 -9.63 -8.20
N PRO A 155 -29.26 -8.35 -7.80
CA PRO A 155 -27.92 -7.79 -7.69
C PRO A 155 -27.09 -8.66 -6.74
N LEU A 156 -25.85 -8.98 -7.10
CA LEU A 156 -24.91 -9.71 -6.24
C LEU A 156 -24.49 -8.86 -5.01
N LYS A 157 -25.44 -8.49 -4.15
CA LYS A 157 -25.30 -7.60 -2.97
C LYS A 157 -24.19 -8.05 -2.02
N ASP A 158 -23.92 -9.35 -1.95
CA ASP A 158 -22.93 -9.91 -1.02
C ASP A 158 -21.51 -10.02 -1.59
N THR A 159 -21.26 -9.60 -2.83
CA THR A 159 -19.92 -9.77 -3.44
C THR A 159 -18.82 -9.01 -2.72
N PRO A 160 -18.98 -7.71 -2.35
CA PRO A 160 -17.94 -7.01 -1.58
C PRO A 160 -17.64 -7.72 -0.26
N THR A 161 -18.68 -8.19 0.43
CA THR A 161 -18.55 -8.97 1.68
C THR A 161 -17.80 -10.27 1.45
N ARG A 162 -18.10 -11.02 0.38
CA ARG A 162 -17.39 -12.26 0.02
C ARG A 162 -15.93 -12.03 -0.34
N ILE A 163 -15.64 -11.00 -1.13
CA ILE A 163 -14.27 -10.64 -1.48
C ILE A 163 -13.50 -10.22 -0.22
N ARG A 164 -14.10 -9.41 0.66
CA ARG A 164 -13.48 -9.01 1.93
C ARG A 164 -13.26 -10.20 2.86
N ALA A 165 -14.22 -11.13 2.94
CA ALA A 165 -14.08 -12.36 3.69
C ALA A 165 -12.94 -13.22 3.12
N TRP A 166 -12.92 -13.43 1.80
CA TRP A 166 -11.82 -14.13 1.10
C TRP A 166 -10.46 -13.49 1.41
N ALA A 167 -10.33 -12.19 1.25
CA ALA A 167 -9.09 -11.48 1.52
C ALA A 167 -8.66 -11.60 2.99
N SER A 168 -9.61 -11.55 3.92
CA SER A 168 -9.35 -11.69 5.37
C SER A 168 -8.93 -13.11 5.74
N THR A 169 -9.67 -14.12 5.26
CA THR A 169 -9.39 -15.55 5.46
C THR A 169 -7.98 -15.90 5.00
N TRP A 170 -7.58 -15.40 3.83
CA TRP A 170 -6.27 -15.69 3.25
C TRP A 170 -5.20 -14.67 3.63
N ARG A 171 -5.52 -13.67 4.47
CA ARG A 171 -4.61 -12.58 4.88
C ARG A 171 -3.99 -11.84 3.68
N ILE A 172 -4.77 -11.65 2.62
CA ILE A 172 -4.35 -10.96 1.40
C ILE A 172 -4.68 -9.48 1.54
N ARG A 173 -3.64 -8.63 1.54
CA ARG A 173 -3.84 -7.19 1.36
C ARG A 173 -4.39 -6.96 -0.04
N GLN A 174 -5.56 -6.35 -0.19
CA GLN A 174 -6.15 -6.07 -1.51
C GLN A 174 -5.49 -4.85 -2.16
N PHE A 175 -5.43 -3.72 -1.45
CA PHE A 175 -4.93 -2.45 -2.00
C PHE A 175 -3.54 -2.11 -1.47
N GLN A 176 -2.61 -1.84 -2.38
CA GLN A 176 -1.25 -1.43 -2.03
C GLN A 176 -0.74 -0.36 -2.99
N PHE A 177 -0.48 0.83 -2.45
CA PHE A 177 0.22 1.90 -3.14
C PHE A 177 1.70 1.56 -3.31
N MET A 178 2.29 2.02 -4.41
CA MET A 178 3.67 1.76 -4.80
C MET A 178 4.30 3.05 -5.33
N GLY A 179 5.52 3.37 -4.92
CA GLY A 179 6.24 4.56 -5.39
C GLY A 179 5.68 5.91 -4.89
N THR A 180 4.48 5.95 -4.30
CA THR A 180 3.88 7.18 -3.76
C THR A 180 4.30 7.45 -2.31
N PRO A 181 4.08 8.68 -1.78
CA PRO A 181 4.20 8.94 -0.36
C PRO A 181 3.42 7.93 0.51
N PRO A 182 3.92 7.58 1.70
CA PRO A 182 3.17 6.73 2.62
C PRO A 182 1.91 7.42 3.12
N VAL A 183 0.75 6.78 2.95
CA VAL A 183 -0.53 7.25 3.51
C VAL A 183 -0.50 7.37 5.04
N GLY A 184 0.38 6.62 5.71
CA GLY A 184 0.61 6.77 7.15
C GLY A 184 1.12 8.17 7.52
N VAL A 185 2.10 8.70 6.77
CA VAL A 185 2.64 10.05 7.00
C VAL A 185 1.55 11.09 6.78
N TRP A 186 0.81 11.00 5.68
CA TRP A 186 -0.36 11.85 5.41
C TRP A 186 -1.35 11.88 6.58
N ARG A 187 -1.72 10.72 7.12
CA ARG A 187 -2.66 10.61 8.25
C ARG A 187 -2.12 11.24 9.52
N GLU A 188 -0.82 11.15 9.77
CA GLU A 188 -0.20 11.75 10.95
C GLU A 188 -0.04 13.27 10.80
N LEU A 189 0.30 13.78 9.62
CA LEU A 189 0.36 15.22 9.36
C LEU A 189 -0.99 15.90 9.57
N ARG A 190 -2.09 15.24 9.20
CA ARG A 190 -3.46 15.69 9.49
C ARG A 190 -3.83 15.72 10.98
N ARG A 191 -2.96 15.25 11.89
CA ARG A 191 -3.14 15.41 13.34
C ARG A 191 -2.50 16.69 13.87
N LEU A 192 -1.67 17.35 13.06
CA LEU A 192 -0.98 18.60 13.40
C LEU A 192 -1.80 19.84 13.00
N MET A 193 -3.12 19.72 12.80
CA MET A 193 -3.99 20.81 12.35
C MET A 193 -3.79 22.07 13.21
N GLY A 194 -3.47 23.19 12.56
CA GLY A 194 -3.25 24.47 13.24
C GLY A 194 -1.91 24.64 13.97
N ALA A 195 -1.07 23.60 14.04
CA ALA A 195 0.31 23.77 14.51
C ALA A 195 1.11 24.48 13.40
N SER A 196 1.44 25.75 13.61
CA SER A 196 2.39 26.51 12.79
C SER A 196 3.80 25.90 12.96
N GLY A 197 4.00 24.73 12.36
CA GLY A 197 5.02 23.80 12.81
C GLY A 197 5.96 23.38 11.70
N GLY A 198 6.96 24.22 11.42
CA GLY A 198 8.13 23.89 10.63
C GLY A 198 8.07 24.44 9.21
N GLY A 199 8.82 25.51 8.94
CA GLY A 199 9.06 25.96 7.57
C GLY A 199 9.75 24.87 6.72
N GLY A 200 9.74 25.05 5.40
CA GLY A 200 10.30 24.09 4.45
C GLY A 200 9.36 22.92 4.15
N ALA A 201 9.91 21.78 3.72
CA ALA A 201 9.15 20.65 3.18
C ALA A 201 8.11 20.05 4.15
N LEU A 202 8.35 20.12 5.47
CA LEU A 202 7.41 19.61 6.48
C LEU A 202 6.15 20.48 6.54
N GLY A 203 6.28 21.80 6.56
CA GLY A 203 5.16 22.73 6.57
C GLY A 203 4.28 22.60 5.32
N THR A 204 4.90 22.57 4.13
CA THR A 204 4.18 22.34 2.87
C THR A 204 3.44 21.01 2.89
N ALA A 205 4.04 19.95 3.44
CA ALA A 205 3.39 18.65 3.57
C ALA A 205 2.22 18.67 4.57
N VAL A 206 2.33 19.40 5.69
CA VAL A 206 1.24 19.60 6.66
C VAL A 206 0.08 20.35 6.01
N GLU A 207 0.35 21.46 5.34
CA GLU A 207 -0.68 22.29 4.69
C GLU A 207 -1.44 21.52 3.61
N ALA A 208 -0.71 20.80 2.75
CA ALA A 208 -1.32 19.96 1.73
C ALA A 208 -2.19 18.85 2.36
N ALA A 209 -1.67 18.21 3.42
CA ALA A 209 -2.40 17.18 4.14
C ALA A 209 -3.67 17.70 4.81
N ASP A 210 -3.63 18.88 5.43
CA ASP A 210 -4.76 19.55 6.08
C ASP A 210 -5.88 19.87 5.06
N ARG A 211 -5.52 20.48 3.94
CA ARG A 211 -6.44 20.84 2.85
C ARG A 211 -7.02 19.65 2.09
N GLY A 212 -6.49 18.43 2.31
CA GLY A 212 -6.88 17.27 1.51
C GLY A 212 -6.28 17.26 0.10
N ASP A 213 -5.25 18.07 -0.14
CA ASP A 213 -4.52 18.15 -1.40
C ASP A 213 -3.45 17.04 -1.50
N TRP A 214 -3.83 15.90 -2.07
CA TRP A 214 -2.89 14.81 -2.29
C TRP A 214 -1.81 15.13 -3.33
N PHE A 215 -2.11 15.99 -4.32
CA PHE A 215 -1.13 16.43 -5.32
C PHE A 215 -0.02 17.22 -4.65
N GLY A 216 -0.37 18.27 -3.91
CA GLY A 216 0.59 19.12 -3.19
C GLY A 216 1.38 18.34 -2.15
N PHE A 217 0.81 17.29 -1.57
CA PHE A 217 1.56 16.40 -0.68
C PHE A 217 2.55 15.50 -1.42
N MET A 218 2.24 15.04 -2.63
CA MET A 218 3.21 14.33 -3.46
C MET A 218 4.41 15.22 -3.82
N GLU A 219 4.14 16.48 -4.18
CA GLU A 219 5.16 17.52 -4.39
C GLU A 219 6.03 17.73 -3.15
N ALA A 220 5.41 18.02 -2.00
CA ALA A 220 6.12 18.28 -0.75
C ALA A 220 6.99 17.10 -0.29
N MET A 221 6.55 15.88 -0.57
CA MET A 221 7.26 14.65 -0.24
C MET A 221 8.31 14.25 -1.28
N GLN A 222 8.38 14.96 -2.42
CA GLN A 222 9.25 14.65 -3.56
C GLN A 222 9.13 13.18 -3.99
N LYS A 223 7.87 12.73 -4.16
CA LYS A 223 7.54 11.36 -4.56
C LYS A 223 6.60 11.38 -5.76
N PRO A 224 6.78 10.48 -6.74
CA PRO A 224 7.71 9.34 -6.75
C PRO A 224 9.18 9.74 -6.81
N GLN A 225 10.03 8.99 -6.09
CA GLN A 225 11.46 9.29 -6.04
C GLN A 225 12.13 8.85 -7.34
N VAL A 226 12.81 9.79 -8.00
CA VAL A 226 13.66 9.53 -9.18
C VAL A 226 15.10 9.15 -8.74
N GLY A 227 15.48 9.44 -7.49
CA GLY A 227 16.76 9.12 -6.85
C GLY A 227 16.88 9.83 -5.49
N GLY A 228 17.87 9.47 -4.66
CA GLY A 228 18.18 10.14 -3.38
C GLY A 228 17.95 9.32 -2.10
N ASP A 229 18.58 9.77 -1.02
CA ASP A 229 18.76 9.17 0.32
C ASP A 229 17.63 9.48 1.32
N GLY A 230 16.55 10.13 0.86
CA GLY A 230 15.28 10.14 1.59
C GLY A 230 15.16 11.18 2.70
N LEU A 231 15.52 12.44 2.42
CA LEU A 231 15.12 13.57 3.25
C LEU A 231 13.64 13.94 2.97
N GLY A 232 12.74 13.01 3.27
CA GLY A 232 11.29 13.24 3.27
C GLY A 232 10.74 13.21 4.69
N VAL A 233 9.48 13.60 4.85
CA VAL A 233 8.78 13.42 6.13
C VAL A 233 8.57 11.91 6.36
N GLU A 234 9.00 11.40 7.51
CA GLU A 234 8.85 10.00 7.90
C GLU A 234 7.97 9.86 9.16
N LEU A 235 7.47 8.65 9.40
CA LEU A 235 6.78 8.33 10.64
C LEU A 235 7.79 8.21 11.78
N MET A 236 7.57 8.96 12.85
CA MET A 236 8.31 8.80 14.09
C MET A 236 7.72 7.63 14.88
N LYS A 237 8.54 6.62 15.17
CA LYS A 237 8.12 5.41 15.90
C LYS A 237 8.96 5.20 17.15
N ALA A 238 8.33 4.71 18.21
CA ALA A 238 9.00 4.41 19.47
C ALA A 238 8.38 3.22 20.21
N HIS A 239 9.16 2.61 21.08
CA HIS A 239 8.61 1.78 22.14
C HIS A 239 8.12 2.65 23.30
N THR A 240 7.03 2.20 23.93
CA THR A 240 6.34 2.92 24.98
C THR A 240 6.08 2.02 26.18
N GLU A 241 6.14 2.59 27.38
CA GLU A 241 5.69 1.97 28.62
C GLU A 241 4.41 2.62 29.11
N THR A 242 3.51 1.79 29.64
CA THR A 242 2.30 2.22 30.34
C THR A 242 2.14 1.40 31.59
N VAL A 243 1.62 1.99 32.67
CA VAL A 243 1.34 1.26 33.91
C VAL A 243 -0.10 0.78 33.88
N ASN A 244 -0.32 -0.51 34.09
CA ASN A 244 -1.66 -1.04 34.30
C ASN A 244 -2.17 -0.56 35.67
N ARG A 245 -3.17 0.32 35.68
CA ARG A 245 -3.70 0.90 36.92
C ARG A 245 -4.35 -0.11 37.88
N TYR A 246 -4.80 -1.26 37.37
CA TYR A 246 -5.45 -2.29 38.19
C TYR A 246 -4.44 -3.25 38.81
N THR A 247 -3.35 -3.56 38.10
CA THR A 247 -2.35 -4.54 38.55
C THR A 247 -1.04 -3.90 39.03
N GLY A 248 -0.80 -2.63 38.70
CA GLY A 248 0.47 -1.94 38.91
C GLY A 248 1.58 -2.37 37.95
N GLU A 249 1.32 -3.31 37.04
CA GLU A 249 2.34 -3.86 36.15
C GLU A 249 2.74 -2.85 35.06
N ILE A 250 4.04 -2.79 34.78
CA ILE A 250 4.57 -2.05 33.65
C ILE A 250 4.35 -2.87 32.38
N VAL A 251 3.53 -2.36 31.47
CA VAL A 251 3.29 -2.94 30.16
C VAL A 251 4.18 -2.24 29.14
N THR A 252 5.16 -2.96 28.63
CA THR A 252 6.03 -2.50 27.54
C THR A 252 5.40 -2.81 26.17
N SER A 253 5.63 -1.93 25.20
CA SER A 253 5.27 -2.18 23.81
C SER A 253 6.39 -2.86 23.01
N GLN A 254 7.45 -3.35 23.67
CA GLN A 254 8.54 -4.07 23.01
C GLN A 254 8.17 -5.51 22.67
N PHE A 255 7.27 -6.12 23.43
CA PHE A 255 6.89 -7.51 23.26
C PHE A 255 5.36 -7.66 23.26
N ASN A 256 4.85 -8.64 22.53
CA ASN A 256 3.46 -9.04 22.66
C ASN A 256 3.28 -9.94 23.90
N ARG A 257 2.02 -10.33 24.17
CA ARG A 257 1.67 -11.21 25.29
C ARG A 257 2.32 -12.61 25.26
N TYR A 258 2.96 -12.98 24.15
CA TYR A 258 3.64 -14.26 23.93
C TYR A 258 5.17 -14.10 23.94
N GLY A 259 5.70 -12.92 24.25
CA GLY A 259 7.14 -12.65 24.31
C GLY A 259 7.79 -12.40 22.94
N GLU A 260 7.00 -12.30 21.86
CA GLU A 260 7.54 -11.98 20.54
C GLU A 260 7.79 -10.47 20.42
N PRO A 261 8.92 -10.03 19.83
CA PRO A 261 9.22 -8.63 19.67
C PRO A 261 8.19 -7.94 18.75
N LEU A 262 7.76 -6.75 19.16
CA LEU A 262 6.86 -5.88 18.40
C LEU A 262 7.64 -4.71 17.82
N ASP A 263 7.24 -4.24 16.64
CA ASP A 263 7.74 -2.97 16.11
C ASP A 263 7.30 -1.78 16.98
N GLY A 264 8.10 -0.72 16.96
CA GLY A 264 7.75 0.55 17.61
C GLY A 264 6.39 1.12 17.12
N LYS A 265 5.65 1.72 18.05
CA LYS A 265 4.37 2.38 17.77
C LYS A 265 4.61 3.75 17.14
N VAL A 266 3.74 4.16 16.22
CA VAL A 266 3.77 5.52 15.67
C VAL A 266 3.44 6.50 16.79
N ILE A 267 4.34 7.45 17.03
CA ILE A 267 4.19 8.52 18.04
C ILE A 267 4.16 9.92 17.41
N GLY A 268 4.49 10.04 16.12
CA GLY A 268 4.62 11.32 15.45
C GLY A 268 5.11 11.24 14.01
N VAL A 269 5.62 12.37 13.53
CA VAL A 269 6.37 12.50 12.29
C VAL A 269 7.72 13.16 12.53
N CYS A 270 8.65 12.95 11.62
CA CYS A 270 9.96 13.57 11.66
C CYS A 270 10.45 13.95 10.26
N SER A 271 11.34 14.94 10.16
CA SER A 271 12.02 15.32 8.93
C SER A 271 13.42 15.83 9.27
N GLY A 272 14.48 15.15 8.84
CA GLY A 272 15.85 15.48 9.23
C GLY A 272 16.04 15.46 10.76
N LEU A 273 16.33 16.62 11.36
CA LEU A 273 16.44 16.81 12.82
C LEU A 273 15.10 17.19 13.48
N PHE A 274 14.08 17.55 12.71
CA PHE A 274 12.77 17.92 13.24
C PHE A 274 12.00 16.69 13.71
N ARG A 275 11.36 16.80 14.88
CA ARG A 275 10.52 15.78 15.51
C ARG A 275 9.21 16.43 15.96
N MET A 276 8.08 15.90 15.50
CA MET A 276 6.75 16.40 15.86
C MET A 276 5.88 15.27 16.38
N PRO A 277 5.62 15.21 17.69
CA PRO A 277 4.76 14.19 18.25
C PRO A 277 3.29 14.50 17.92
N THR A 278 2.59 13.51 17.38
CA THR A 278 1.16 13.60 17.01
C THR A 278 0.29 12.75 17.93
N ARG A 279 0.90 11.84 18.68
CA ARG A 279 0.24 10.87 19.56
C ARG A 279 0.93 10.94 20.91
N VAL A 280 0.64 12.00 21.66
CA VAL A 280 1.19 12.25 23.01
C VAL A 280 0.31 11.69 24.12
N ARG A 281 -0.88 11.17 23.80
CA ARG A 281 -1.86 10.68 24.78
C ARG A 281 -2.41 9.32 24.41
N HIS A 282 -2.62 8.48 25.41
CA HIS A 282 -3.35 7.23 25.29
C HIS A 282 -4.72 7.36 25.96
N TRP A 283 -5.72 6.72 25.34
CA TRP A 283 -7.06 6.62 25.91
C TRP A 283 -7.16 5.37 26.79
N LEU A 284 -7.38 5.58 28.09
CA LEU A 284 -7.75 4.54 29.04
C LEU A 284 -9.18 4.85 29.53
N GLY A 285 -10.18 4.35 28.81
CA GLY A 285 -11.58 4.69 29.06
C GLY A 285 -11.86 6.18 28.80
N THR A 286 -12.20 6.93 29.84
CA THR A 286 -12.53 8.38 29.76
C THR A 286 -11.37 9.31 30.13
N GLN A 287 -10.20 8.78 30.49
CA GLN A 287 -9.05 9.58 30.93
C GLN A 287 -7.87 9.52 29.96
N PHE A 288 -7.06 10.59 29.95
CA PHE A 288 -5.83 10.70 29.19
C PHE A 288 -4.61 10.45 30.07
N GLU A 289 -3.68 9.63 29.59
CA GLU A 289 -2.34 9.53 30.20
C GLU A 289 -1.24 9.93 29.21
N PRO A 290 -0.17 10.62 29.69
CA PRO A 290 1.05 10.82 28.91
C PRO A 290 1.71 9.47 28.60
N LEU A 291 2.16 9.31 27.37
CA LEU A 291 3.01 8.17 27.00
C LEU A 291 4.43 8.35 27.54
N LYS A 292 4.94 7.33 28.24
CA LYS A 292 6.39 7.22 28.47
C LYS A 292 7.05 6.61 27.24
N VAL A 293 7.81 7.41 26.52
CA VAL A 293 8.61 6.95 25.37
C VAL A 293 9.93 6.39 25.89
N ILE A 294 10.20 5.12 25.59
CA ILE A 294 11.41 4.41 26.05
C ILE A 294 12.57 4.60 25.05
N GLY A 295 12.26 4.64 23.75
CA GLY A 295 13.27 4.79 22.71
C GLY A 295 12.69 4.80 21.30
N LEU A 296 13.29 5.60 20.43
CA LEU A 296 12.99 5.61 18.99
C LEU A 296 13.49 4.32 18.33
N VAL A 297 12.87 3.92 17.21
CA VAL A 297 13.21 2.67 16.51
C VAL A 297 13.72 2.92 15.08
N GLY A 298 14.47 1.96 14.55
CA GLY A 298 15.00 1.99 13.17
C GLY A 298 16.05 3.08 12.97
N ARG A 299 16.07 3.71 11.80
CA ARG A 299 17.03 4.78 11.43
C ARG A 299 16.96 6.03 12.35
N GLN A 300 15.97 6.10 13.24
CA GLN A 300 15.78 7.19 14.19
C GLN A 300 16.44 6.91 15.56
N ALA A 301 16.87 5.67 15.83
CA ALA A 301 17.47 5.28 17.11
C ALA A 301 18.82 5.98 17.35
N ASP A 302 19.62 6.14 16.28
CA ASP A 302 20.98 6.67 16.36
C ASP A 302 21.07 8.21 16.25
N ASN A 303 19.93 8.90 16.20
CA ASN A 303 19.87 10.36 16.07
C ASN A 303 19.03 11.00 17.19
N PRO A 304 19.54 10.99 18.44
CA PRO A 304 18.83 11.48 19.62
C PRO A 304 18.89 13.01 19.66
N VAL A 305 17.89 13.69 19.08
CA VAL A 305 17.67 15.11 19.37
C VAL A 305 16.76 15.18 20.60
N SER A 306 17.22 15.87 21.65
CA SER A 306 16.48 16.09 22.89
C SER A 306 15.08 16.61 22.61
N PHE A 307 14.06 15.91 23.12
CA PHE A 307 12.67 16.36 23.06
C PHE A 307 12.52 17.61 23.94
N ARG A 308 12.56 18.82 23.36
CA ARG A 308 12.16 20.03 24.08
C ARG A 308 10.63 20.11 24.09
N GLY A 309 10.06 19.52 25.13
CA GLY A 309 8.64 19.53 25.44
C GLY A 309 8.38 18.39 26.39
N ASN A 310 7.81 18.67 27.56
CA ASN A 310 7.57 17.71 28.65
C ASN A 310 6.88 16.42 28.16
N LEU A 311 7.69 15.46 27.73
CA LEU A 311 7.40 14.04 27.58
C LEU A 311 8.40 13.38 28.52
N GLY A 312 8.02 13.33 29.81
CA GLY A 312 8.89 13.04 30.94
C GLY A 312 9.87 11.89 30.66
N LEU A 313 11.11 12.27 30.35
CA LEU A 313 12.29 11.45 30.59
C LEU A 313 12.65 11.69 32.05
N VAL A 314 12.21 10.75 32.90
CA VAL A 314 12.88 10.42 34.16
C VAL A 314 13.53 9.07 33.96
#